data_AF-A0A925KH24-F1
#
_entry.id   AF-A0A925KH24-F1
#
_cell.length_a   1.000
_cell.length_b   1.000
_cell.length_c   1.000
_cell.angle_alpha   90.00
_cell.angle_beta   90.00
_cell.angle_gamma   90.00
#
_symmetry.space_group_name_H-M   'P 1'
#
loop_
_entity.id
_entity.type
_entity.pdbx_description
1 polymer ?
#
loop_
_entity_poly.entity_id
_entity_poly.type
_entity_poly.pdbx_seq_one_letter_code
_entity_poly.pdbx_strand_id
1 'polypeptide(L)'
;MGTDVTVDRRRKPRPPRALKPLKARRAGECERLEQLPNIGPSLAQDLRAIGIQQPQQLSGRDPFELYHALCAASGKRQDPCVLDTFMAATDFMNGAEARPWWTYTAQRKARYGQV
;
A
#
# COMPACT_ATOMS: atom_id res chain seq x y z
N MET A 1 39.53 36.77 34.74
CA MET A 1 39.32 35.31 34.60
C MET A 1 37.92 35.11 34.03
N GLY A 2 37.78 34.89 32.72
CA GLY A 2 36.50 34.61 32.08
C GLY A 2 36.69 33.35 31.23
N THR A 3 36.10 32.24 31.66
CA THR A 3 36.17 30.97 30.93
C THR A 3 35.12 30.98 29.83
N ASP A 4 35.59 31.00 28.58
CA ASP A 4 34.79 30.79 27.39
C ASP A 4 34.29 29.34 27.37
N VAL A 5 32.97 29.16 27.45
CA VAL A 5 32.32 27.85 27.43
C VAL A 5 32.10 27.46 25.98
N THR A 6 33.02 26.69 25.41
CA THR A 6 32.87 26.06 24.11
C THR A 6 31.67 25.11 24.15
N VAL A 7 30.54 25.49 23.54
CA VAL A 7 29.41 24.58 23.29
C VAL A 7 29.84 23.57 22.22
N ASP A 8 30.22 22.38 22.67
CA ASP A 8 30.47 21.21 21.85
C ASP A 8 29.14 20.73 21.21
N ARG A 9 28.84 21.20 20.00
CA ARG A 9 27.70 20.73 19.19
C ARG A 9 28.05 19.40 18.52
N ARG A 10 28.24 18.32 19.29
CA ARG A 10 28.27 16.96 18.75
C ARG A 10 26.92 16.65 18.09
N ARG A 11 26.88 16.70 16.76
CA ARG A 11 25.73 16.29 15.95
C ARG A 11 25.51 14.79 16.17
N LYS A 12 24.43 14.42 16.87
CA LYS A 12 24.06 13.00 17.06
C LYS A 12 23.89 12.33 15.69
N PRO A 13 24.45 11.13 15.47
CA PRO A 13 24.25 10.40 14.22
C PRO A 13 22.77 10.11 14.01
N ARG A 14 22.29 10.20 12.77
CA ARG A 14 20.92 9.79 12.45
C ARG A 14 20.77 8.30 12.72
N PRO A 15 19.65 7.86 13.33
CA PRO A 15 19.39 6.44 13.46
C PRO A 15 19.35 5.78 12.08
N PRO A 16 19.79 4.52 11.97
CA PRO A 16 19.70 3.77 10.73
C PRO A 16 18.24 3.69 10.27
N ARG A 17 18.02 3.76 8.95
CA ARG A 17 16.67 3.59 8.38
C ARG A 17 16.17 2.20 8.73
N ALA A 18 14.95 2.11 9.24
CA ALA A 18 14.29 0.82 9.46
C ALA A 18 14.25 0.00 8.16
N LEU A 19 14.47 -1.31 8.26
CA LEU A 19 14.40 -2.22 7.13
C LEU A 19 13.00 -2.18 6.51
N LYS A 20 12.93 -2.27 5.18
CA LYS A 20 11.63 -2.39 4.49
C LYS A 20 10.99 -3.72 4.88
N PRO A 21 9.69 -3.75 5.18
CA PRO A 21 9.01 -5.01 5.48
C PRO A 21 9.04 -5.91 4.24
N LEU A 22 9.30 -7.20 4.45
CA LEU A 22 9.25 -8.21 3.39
C LEU A 22 7.79 -8.42 2.95
N LYS A 23 7.59 -8.76 1.68
CA LYS A 23 6.27 -9.14 1.18
C LYS A 23 5.80 -10.42 1.86
N ALA A 24 4.54 -10.45 2.26
CA ALA A 24 3.90 -11.63 2.82
C ALA A 24 3.79 -12.70 1.73
N ARG A 25 4.00 -13.98 2.09
CA ARG A 25 3.88 -15.09 1.14
C ARG A 25 2.44 -15.58 1.01
N ARG A 26 1.65 -15.38 2.07
CA ARG A 26 0.22 -15.73 2.16
C ARG A 26 -0.51 -14.72 3.04
N ALA A 27 -1.84 -14.65 2.90
CA ALA A 27 -2.68 -13.69 3.61
C ALA A 27 -2.46 -13.65 5.13
N GLY A 28 -2.35 -14.83 5.76
CA GLY A 28 -2.21 -14.95 7.22
C GLY A 28 -0.90 -14.40 7.80
N GLU A 29 0.09 -14.08 6.95
CA GLU A 29 1.38 -13.48 7.37
C GLU A 29 1.40 -11.95 7.13
N CYS A 30 0.33 -11.39 6.58
CA CYS A 30 0.27 -9.99 6.18
C CYS A 30 -0.25 -9.13 7.34
N GLU A 31 0.66 -8.51 8.08
CA GLU A 31 0.33 -7.65 9.23
C GLU A 31 0.20 -6.18 8.84
N ARG A 32 0.91 -5.77 7.79
CA ARG A 32 0.97 -4.39 7.31
C ARG A 32 0.64 -4.30 5.83
N LEU A 33 0.00 -3.21 5.43
CA LEU A 33 -0.35 -2.96 4.03
C LEU A 33 0.86 -3.00 3.09
N GLU A 34 2.04 -2.54 3.53
CA GLU A 34 3.25 -2.61 2.71
C GLU A 34 3.78 -4.04 2.49
N GLN A 35 3.28 -5.03 3.23
CA GLN A 35 3.61 -6.45 3.00
C GLN A 35 2.74 -7.07 1.91
N LEU A 36 1.64 -6.45 1.50
CA LEU A 36 0.82 -6.94 0.40
C LEU A 36 1.64 -6.96 -0.89
N PRO A 37 1.54 -8.02 -1.72
CA PRO A 37 2.07 -8.02 -3.08
C PRO A 37 1.58 -6.77 -3.83
N ASN A 38 2.42 -6.19 -4.69
CA ASN A 38 2.13 -4.99 -5.49
C ASN A 38 1.97 -3.66 -4.71
N ILE A 39 1.86 -3.67 -3.38
CA ILE A 39 1.59 -2.45 -2.61
C ILE A 39 2.86 -1.85 -1.99
N GLY A 40 3.32 -0.72 -2.51
CA GLY A 40 4.36 0.09 -1.88
C GLY A 40 3.81 1.08 -0.83
N PRO A 41 4.68 1.89 -0.19
CA PRO A 41 4.25 2.90 0.77
C PRO A 41 3.18 3.88 0.26
N SER A 42 3.24 4.26 -1.03
CA SER A 42 2.24 5.15 -1.64
C SER A 42 0.85 4.53 -1.64
N LEU A 43 0.69 3.35 -2.23
CA LEU A 43 -0.61 2.66 -2.26
C LEU A 43 -1.10 2.24 -0.87
N ALA A 44 -0.19 1.96 0.06
CA ALA A 44 -0.57 1.74 1.46
C ALA A 44 -1.13 3.02 2.09
N GLN A 45 -0.60 4.19 1.75
CA GLN A 45 -1.16 5.47 2.19
C GLN A 45 -2.51 5.76 1.52
N ASP A 46 -2.66 5.44 0.24
CA ASP A 46 -3.92 5.55 -0.49
C ASP A 46 -5.02 4.68 0.13
N LEU A 47 -4.69 3.43 0.48
CA LEU A 47 -5.61 2.53 1.21
C LEU A 47 -6.01 3.10 2.57
N ARG A 48 -5.07 3.67 3.33
CA ARG A 48 -5.38 4.33 4.61
C ARG A 48 -6.27 5.56 4.42
N ALA A 49 -6.07 6.33 3.34
CA ALA A 49 -6.89 7.50 3.03
C ALA A 49 -8.36 7.14 2.76
N ILE A 50 -8.64 5.90 2.37
CA ILE A 50 -10.00 5.36 2.19
C ILE A 50 -10.47 4.45 3.34
N GLY A 51 -9.79 4.52 4.49
CA GLY A 51 -10.21 3.83 5.72
C GLY A 51 -9.73 2.39 5.88
N ILE A 52 -8.86 1.90 4.99
CA ILE A 52 -8.23 0.57 5.11
C ILE A 52 -6.91 0.74 5.86
N GLN A 53 -6.90 0.37 7.14
CA GLN A 53 -5.76 0.49 8.05
C GLN A 53 -4.90 -0.78 8.11
N GLN A 54 -5.52 -1.96 7.92
CA GLN A 54 -4.91 -3.27 8.07
C GLN A 54 -5.24 -4.18 6.88
N PRO A 55 -4.33 -5.09 6.45
CA PRO A 55 -4.56 -5.97 5.31
C PRO A 55 -5.85 -6.80 5.39
N GLN A 56 -6.20 -7.28 6.59
CA GLN A 56 -7.36 -8.13 6.84
C GLN A 56 -8.68 -7.47 6.42
N GLN A 57 -8.73 -6.13 6.43
CA GLN A 57 -9.92 -5.36 6.04
C GLN A 57 -10.20 -5.40 4.53
N LEU A 58 -9.25 -5.90 3.72
CA LEU A 58 -9.43 -6.13 2.29
C LEU A 58 -10.17 -7.43 1.98
N SER A 59 -10.20 -8.39 2.91
CA SER A 59 -10.90 -9.66 2.66
C SER A 59 -12.40 -9.40 2.48
N GLY A 60 -12.97 -10.00 1.43
CA GLY A 60 -14.37 -9.81 1.05
C GLY A 60 -14.75 -8.42 0.51
N ARG A 61 -13.80 -7.48 0.36
CA ARG A 61 -14.08 -6.16 -0.25
C ARG A 61 -14.16 -6.26 -1.76
N ASP A 62 -15.01 -5.44 -2.36
CA ASP A 62 -15.00 -5.23 -3.81
C ASP A 62 -13.84 -4.27 -4.17
N PRO A 63 -12.85 -4.70 -4.99
CA PRO A 63 -11.76 -3.84 -5.43
C PRO A 63 -12.24 -2.62 -6.24
N PHE A 64 -13.40 -2.69 -6.89
CA PHE A 64 -13.97 -1.57 -7.64
C PHE A 64 -14.49 -0.47 -6.71
N GLU A 65 -15.12 -0.84 -5.59
CA GLU A 65 -15.53 0.12 -4.55
C GLU A 65 -14.31 0.82 -3.95
N LEU A 66 -13.22 0.09 -3.69
CA LEU A 66 -11.97 0.67 -3.20
C LEU A 66 -11.38 1.68 -4.20
N TYR A 67 -11.37 1.33 -5.49
CA TYR A 67 -10.90 2.23 -6.56
C TYR A 67 -11.74 3.52 -6.63
N HIS A 68 -13.07 3.39 -6.57
CA HIS A 68 -13.97 4.53 -6.56
C HIS A 68 -13.80 5.41 -5.32
N ALA A 69 -13.69 4.80 -4.14
CA ALA A 69 -13.40 5.52 -2.90
C ALA A 69 -12.10 6.31 -3.02
N LEU A 70 -11.05 5.74 -3.62
CA LEU A 70 -9.79 6.43 -3.81
C LEU A 70 -9.89 7.58 -4.82
N CYS A 71 -10.62 7.39 -5.92
CA CYS A 71 -10.86 8.46 -6.88
C CYS A 71 -11.62 9.63 -6.24
N ALA A 72 -12.62 9.32 -5.41
CA ALA A 72 -13.39 10.33 -4.68
C ALA A 72 -12.51 11.06 -3.65
N ALA A 73 -11.73 10.33 -2.85
CA ALA A 73 -10.86 10.89 -1.83
C ALA A 73 -9.73 11.75 -2.41
N SER A 74 -9.20 11.38 -3.58
CA SER A 74 -8.13 12.13 -4.24
C SER A 74 -8.62 13.27 -5.15
N GLY A 75 -9.92 13.34 -5.43
CA GLY A 75 -10.51 14.29 -6.38
C GLY A 75 -10.08 14.07 -7.83
N LYS A 76 -9.47 12.92 -8.16
CA LYS A 76 -9.00 12.60 -9.51
C LYS A 76 -9.27 11.15 -9.86
N ARG A 77 -9.55 10.91 -11.14
CA ARG A 77 -9.55 9.55 -11.68
C ARG A 77 -8.14 8.97 -11.55
N GLN A 78 -8.04 7.81 -10.89
CA GLN A 78 -6.77 7.09 -10.77
C GLN A 78 -6.48 6.29 -12.04
N ASP A 79 -5.21 5.93 -12.24
CA ASP A 79 -4.84 5.08 -13.37
C ASP A 79 -5.52 3.70 -13.27
N PRO A 80 -5.92 3.09 -14.40
CA PRO A 80 -6.54 1.76 -14.43
C PRO A 80 -5.77 0.67 -13.69
N CYS A 81 -4.44 0.76 -13.69
CA CYS A 81 -3.57 -0.22 -13.02
C CYS A 81 -3.71 -0.20 -11.48
N VAL A 82 -4.27 0.87 -10.91
CA VAL A 82 -4.61 0.92 -9.48
C VAL A 82 -5.76 -0.04 -9.17
N LEU A 83 -6.77 -0.10 -10.04
CA LEU A 83 -7.85 -1.11 -9.91
C LEU A 83 -7.29 -2.53 -10.04
N ASP A 84 -6.41 -2.77 -11.03
CA ASP A 84 -5.74 -4.06 -11.18
C ASP A 84 -4.94 -4.44 -9.91
N THR A 85 -4.33 -3.45 -9.26
CA THR A 85 -3.59 -3.65 -8.01
C THR A 85 -4.52 -3.96 -6.83
N PHE A 86 -5.68 -3.30 -6.74
CA PHE A 86 -6.68 -3.61 -5.72
C PHE A 86 -7.34 -4.97 -5.94
N MET A 87 -7.57 -5.38 -7.18
CA MET A 87 -8.01 -6.74 -7.52
C MET A 87 -6.99 -7.78 -7.03
N ALA A 88 -5.70 -7.57 -7.31
CA ALA A 88 -4.65 -8.47 -6.83
C ALA A 88 -4.53 -8.50 -5.29
N ALA A 89 -4.66 -7.35 -4.63
CA ALA A 89 -4.53 -7.25 -3.18
C ALA A 89 -5.71 -7.90 -2.44
N THR A 90 -6.94 -7.70 -2.93
CA THR A 90 -8.15 -8.33 -2.38
C THR A 90 -8.14 -9.84 -2.59
N ASP A 91 -7.78 -10.33 -3.79
CA ASP A 91 -7.68 -11.77 -4.06
C ASP A 91 -6.61 -12.44 -3.19
N PHE A 92 -5.44 -11.81 -3.04
CA PHE A 92 -4.40 -12.30 -2.13
C PHE A 92 -4.90 -12.40 -0.68
N MET A 93 -5.61 -11.38 -0.18
CA MET A 93 -6.17 -11.41 1.18
C MET A 93 -7.35 -12.38 1.33
N ASN A 94 -7.98 -12.79 0.23
CA ASN A 94 -8.95 -13.88 0.21
C ASN A 94 -8.30 -15.28 0.10
N GLY A 95 -6.96 -15.35 0.11
CA GLY A 95 -6.20 -16.59 0.17
C GLY A 95 -5.58 -17.05 -1.16
N ALA A 96 -5.72 -16.26 -2.23
CA ALA A 96 -5.04 -16.56 -3.48
C ALA A 96 -3.51 -16.37 -3.37
N GLU A 97 -2.77 -17.01 -4.28
CA GLU A 97 -1.33 -16.79 -4.40
C GLU A 97 -1.00 -15.34 -4.80
N ALA A 98 0.18 -14.87 -4.38
CA ALA A 98 0.69 -13.58 -4.81
C ALA A 98 0.91 -13.57 -6.34
N ARG A 99 0.22 -12.68 -7.04
CA ARG A 99 0.36 -12.48 -8.48
C ARG A 99 0.71 -11.03 -8.82
N PRO A 100 1.49 -10.78 -9.88
CA PRO A 100 1.65 -9.42 -10.39
C PRO A 100 0.30 -8.81 -10.76
N TRP A 101 0.08 -7.54 -10.45
CA TRP A 101 -1.20 -6.86 -10.70
C TRP A 101 -1.67 -6.95 -12.16
N TRP A 102 -0.76 -6.94 -13.14
CA TRP A 102 -1.12 -6.94 -14.56
C TRP A 102 -1.83 -8.23 -15.00
N THR A 103 -1.74 -9.31 -14.22
CA THR A 103 -2.52 -10.54 -14.45
C THR A 103 -4.04 -10.31 -14.40
N TYR A 104 -4.48 -9.27 -13.69
CA TYR A 104 -5.89 -8.89 -13.56
C TYR A 104 -6.38 -7.95 -14.67
N THR A 105 -5.48 -7.44 -15.52
CA THR A 105 -5.82 -6.46 -16.58
C THR A 105 -6.92 -6.97 -17.52
N ALA A 106 -6.84 -8.23 -17.95
CA ALA A 106 -7.81 -8.81 -18.86
C ALA A 106 -9.20 -8.91 -18.20
N GLN A 107 -9.23 -9.35 -16.94
CA GLN A 107 -10.46 -9.42 -16.15
C GLN A 107 -11.07 -8.03 -15.92
N ARG A 108 -10.26 -7.04 -15.54
CA ARG A 108 -10.72 -5.65 -15.39
C ARG A 108 -11.31 -5.13 -16.69
N LYS A 109 -10.62 -5.28 -17.82
CA LYS A 109 -11.11 -4.81 -19.13
C LYS A 109 -12.44 -5.45 -19.51
N ALA A 110 -12.59 -6.75 -19.24
CA ALA A 110 -13.84 -7.46 -19.50
C ALA A 110 -15.01 -6.98 -18.63
N ARG A 111 -14.76 -6.63 -17.37
CA ARG A 111 -15.81 -6.26 -16.40
C ARG A 111 -16.11 -4.76 -16.32
N TYR A 112 -15.09 -3.92 -16.49
CA TYR A 112 -15.15 -2.48 -16.22
C TYR A 112 -14.68 -1.63 -17.42
N GLY A 113 -14.32 -2.24 -18.55
CA GLY A 113 -13.90 -1.53 -19.76
C GLY A 113 -12.58 -0.77 -19.58
N GLN A 114 -12.59 0.51 -20.00
CA GLN A 114 -11.41 1.38 -19.96
C GLN A 114 -11.16 2.05 -18.61
N VAL A 115 -11.92 1.70 -17.56
CA VAL A 115 -11.61 2.12 -16.18
C VAL A 115 -10.18 1.76 -15.83
#